data_AF-X1G1S3-F1
#
_entry.id   AF-X1G1S3-F1
#
_cell.length_a   1.000
_cell.length_b   1.000
_cell.length_c   1.000
_cell.angle_alpha   90.00
_cell.angle_beta   90.00
_cell.angle_gamma   90.00
#
_symmetry.space_group_name_H-M   'P 1'
#
loop_
_entity.id
_entity.type
_entity.pdbx_description
1 polymer ?
#
loop_
_entity_poly.entity_id
_entity_poly.type
_entity_poly.pdbx_seq_one_letter_code
_entity_poly.pdbx_strand_id
1 'polypeptide(L)' 'MKTLWTKQQENDFFIKSLELAKPEKLFYVTKDGRYYAYWPKNYKGREE' A
#
# COMPACT_ATOMS: atom_id res chain seq x y z
N MET A 1 -17.91 -9.40 8.25
CA MET A 1 -17.14 -9.41 6.99
C MET A 1 -16.10 -8.31 7.08
N LYS A 2 -14.80 -8.60 6.90
CA LYS A 2 -13.77 -7.56 6.91
C LYS A 2 -13.82 -6.84 5.56
N THR A 3 -14.30 -5.61 5.55
CA THR A 3 -14.27 -4.74 4.37
C THR A 3 -12.81 -4.50 3.99
N LEU A 4 -12.45 -4.89 2.77
CA LEU A 4 -11.15 -4.56 2.18
C LEU A 4 -11.13 -3.06 1.87
N TRP A 5 -9.95 -2.44 1.92
CA TRP A 5 -9.79 -1.02 1.62
C TRP A 5 -10.17 -0.72 0.16
N THR A 6 -10.77 0.44 -0.06
CA THR A 6 -10.92 0.99 -1.42
C THR A 6 -9.59 1.60 -1.87
N LYS A 7 -9.39 1.74 -3.19
CA LYS A 7 -8.18 2.39 -3.74
C LYS A 7 -7.92 3.77 -3.14
N GLN A 8 -8.98 4.50 -2.76
CA GLN A 8 -8.86 5.82 -2.16
C GLN A 8 -8.37 5.76 -0.71
N GLN A 9 -8.91 4.84 0.10
CA GLN A 9 -8.45 4.61 1.47
C GLN A 9 -6.99 4.14 1.50
N GLU A 10 -6.61 3.31 0.54
CA GLU A 10 -5.24 2.83 0.38
C GLU A 10 -4.27 3.99 0.07
N ASN A 11 -4.62 4.88 -0.86
CA ASN A 11 -3.82 6.07 -1.16
C ASN A 11 -3.69 7.00 0.05
N ASP A 12 -4.81 7.33 0.70
CA ASP A 12 -4.81 8.21 1.87
C ASP A 12 -3.96 7.62 3.01
N PHE A 13 -4.05 6.31 3.23
CA PHE A 13 -3.22 5.60 4.21
C PHE A 13 -1.73 5.70 3.88
N PHE A 14 -1.32 5.43 2.64
CA PHE A 14 0.09 5.49 2.27
C PHE A 14 0.64 6.91 2.32
N ILE A 15 -0.13 7.91 1.89
CA ILE A 15 0.27 9.33 1.94
C ILE A 15 0.50 9.75 3.39
N LYS A 16 -0.47 9.52 4.28
CA LYS A 16 -0.33 9.86 5.71
C LYS A 16 0.78 9.09 6.39
N SER A 17 0.95 7.82 6.00
CA SER A 17 2.02 7.00 6.57
C SER A 17 3.39 7.48 6.13
N LEU A 18 3.54 7.99 4.90
CA LEU A 18 4.80 8.57 4.41
C LEU A 18 5.22 9.83 5.18
N GLU A 19 4.26 10.59 5.72
CA GLU A 19 4.56 11.74 6.58
C GLU A 19 5.15 11.32 7.94
N LEU A 20 4.78 10.12 8.42
CA LEU A 20 5.15 9.60 9.74
C LEU A 20 6.34 8.63 9.68
N ALA A 21 6.50 7.91 8.58
CA ALA A 21 7.48 6.85 8.42
C ALA A 21 8.13 6.91 7.05
N LYS A 22 9.40 6.51 6.98
CA LYS A 22 10.13 6.43 5.72
C LYS A 22 9.51 5.36 4.79
N PRO A 23 9.51 5.58 3.47
CA PRO A 23 8.99 4.64 2.48
C PRO A 23 9.58 3.24 2.62
N GLU A 24 10.84 3.11 3.04
CA GLU A 24 11.53 1.83 3.26
C GLU A 24 10.91 0.96 4.37
N LYS A 25 10.16 1.58 5.30
CA LYS A 25 9.44 0.87 6.37
C LYS A 25 8.01 0.48 5.96
N LEU A 26 7.48 1.15 4.95
CA LEU A 26 6.11 0.97 4.45
C LEU A 26 6.06 0.01 3.26
N PHE A 27 7.12 0.03 2.45
CA PHE A 27 7.20 -0.72 1.20
C PHE A 27 8.42 -1.63 1.21
N TYR A 28 8.29 -2.73 0.49
CA TYR A 28 9.40 -3.60 0.17
C TYR A 28 10.21 -2.97 -0.96
N VAL A 29 11.49 -2.71 -0.69
CA VAL A 29 12.44 -2.23 -1.70
C VAL A 29 12.99 -3.43 -2.44
N THR A 30 12.74 -3.52 -3.74
CA THR A 30 13.40 -4.53 -4.58
C THR A 30 14.81 -4.08 -4.92
N LYS A 31 15.64 -5.04 -5.35
CA LYS A 31 17.02 -4.76 -5.79
C LYS A 31 17.10 -3.78 -6.97
N ASP A 32 15.99 -3.58 -7.68
CA ASP A 32 15.83 -2.60 -8.78
C ASP A 32 15.53 -1.17 -8.28
N GLY A 33 15.46 -0.96 -6.95
CA GLY A 33 15.12 0.34 -6.36
C GLY A 33 13.63 0.68 -6.41
N ARG A 34 12.76 -0.29 -6.70
CA ARG A 34 11.31 -0.09 -6.74
C ARG A 34 10.67 -0.43 -5.40
N TYR A 35 9.68 0.38 -5.00
CA TYR A 35 8.92 0.21 -3.77
C TYR A 35 7.61 -0.54 -4.07
N TYR A 36 7.38 -1.67 -3.40
CA TYR A 36 6.15 -2.45 -3.51
C TYR A 36 5.43 -2.55 -2.17
N ALA A 37 4.13 -2.27 -2.17
CA ALA A 37 3.26 -2.63 -1.05
C ALA A 37 2.90 -4.12 -1.13
N TYR A 38 2.88 -4.80 0.01
CA TYR A 38 2.49 -6.21 0.05
C TYR A 38 0.97 -6.34 -0.06
N TRP A 39 0.52 -6.93 -1.18
CA TRP A 39 -0.86 -7.29 -1.39
C TRP A 39 -1.01 -8.81 -1.50
N PRO A 40 -2.07 -9.41 -0.92
CA PRO A 40 -2.38 -10.81 -1.15
C PRO A 40 -2.56 -11.06 -2.66
N LYS A 41 -2.09 -12.21 -3.17
CA LYS A 41 -2.10 -12.54 -4.62
C LYS A 41 -3.46 -12.40 -5.33
N ASN A 42 -4.57 -12.51 -4.60
CA ASN A 42 -5.93 -12.37 -5.13
C ASN A 42 -6.59 -11.02 -4.80
N TYR A 43 -5.84 -10.07 -4.25
CA TYR A 43 -6.32 -8.74 -3.98
C TYR A 43 -6.35 -7.95 -5.30
N LYS A 44 -7.53 -7.81 -5.88
CA LYS A 44 -7.74 -6.99 -7.08
C LYS A 44 -7.92 -5.50 -6.75
N GLY A 45 -7.89 -5.12 -5.47
CA GLY A 45 -8.44 -3.85 -5.00
C GLY A 45 -9.94 -3.78 -5.27
N ARG A 46 -10.65 -2.92 -4.54
CA ARG A 46 -11.98 -2.52 -4.98
C ARG A 46 -11.81 -1.28 -5.85
N GLU A 47 -12.09 -1.43 -7.14
CA GLU A 47 -12.35 -0.29 -8.01
C GLU A 47 -13.74 0.23 -7.66
N GLU A 48 -13.83 1.49 -7.23
CA GLU A 48 -15.07 2.26 -7.23
C GLU A 48 -15.26 2.90 -8.61
#